data_AF-A0A929C8K1-F1
#
_entry.id   AF-A0A929C8K1-F1
#
_cell.length_a   1.000
_cell.length_b   1.000
_cell.length_c   1.000
_cell.angle_alpha   90.00
_cell.angle_beta   90.00
_cell.angle_gamma   90.00
#
_symmetry.space_group_name_H-M   'P 1'
#
loop_
_entity.id
_entity.type
_entity.pdbx_description
1 polymer ?
#
loop_
_entity_poly.entity_id
_entity_poly.type
_entity_poly.pdbx_seq_one_letter_code
_entity_poly.pdbx_strand_id
1 'polypeptide(L)'
;RQGFKLITLDGQDAILAHIDINSPYRVSRYGVDIDSLDRVGVSALHKAAQQCDLVVIDEIGKMELFSVNFREAVLQIIDSGRRVLGTIMLNSNPWADAIKRQPQVNLITVTRANYHQVLEELLHWLEAIESTKL
;
A
#
# COMPACT_ATOMS: atom_id res chain seq x y z
N ARG A 1 2.70 -1.35 -21.81
CA ARG A 1 3.62 -1.47 -20.66
C ARG A 1 4.35 -2.80 -20.70
N GLN A 2 5.65 -2.80 -20.38
CA GLN A 2 6.51 -3.98 -20.28
C GLN A 2 6.67 -4.47 -18.83
N GLY A 3 6.45 -3.58 -17.85
CA GLY A 3 6.49 -3.94 -16.44
C GLY A 3 5.89 -2.86 -15.54
N PHE A 4 6.19 -2.99 -14.26
CA PHE A 4 5.76 -2.15 -13.15
C PHE A 4 6.96 -1.85 -12.27
N LYS A 5 6.99 -0.64 -11.73
CA LYS A 5 8.05 -0.13 -10.89
C LYS A 5 7.46 0.20 -9.53
N LEU A 6 8.17 -0.18 -8.48
CA LEU A 6 7.93 0.26 -7.12
C LEU A 6 8.78 1.53 -6.90
N ILE A 7 8.18 2.56 -6.31
CA ILE A 7 8.83 3.83 -6.02
C ILE A 7 8.51 4.20 -4.58
N THR A 8 9.50 4.69 -3.85
CA THR A 8 9.34 5.15 -2.47
C THR A 8 9.37 6.68 -2.42
N LEU A 9 8.77 7.27 -1.37
CA LEU A 9 8.75 8.72 -1.20
C LEU A 9 10.13 9.32 -0.87
N ASP A 10 11.08 8.50 -0.40
CA ASP A 10 12.49 8.89 -0.22
C ASP A 10 13.34 8.72 -1.50
N GLY A 11 12.71 8.45 -2.65
CA GLY A 11 13.34 8.46 -3.97
C GLY A 11 14.02 7.15 -4.37
N GLN A 12 13.84 6.06 -3.62
CA GLN A 12 14.29 4.74 -4.05
C GLN A 12 13.31 4.12 -5.04
N ASP A 13 13.81 3.19 -5.84
CA ASP A 13 12.97 2.44 -6.75
C ASP A 13 13.50 1.04 -7.05
N ALA A 14 12.59 0.18 -7.51
CA ALA A 14 12.93 -1.14 -8.03
C ALA A 14 11.88 -1.63 -9.04
N ILE A 15 12.27 -2.62 -9.86
CA ILE A 15 11.31 -3.33 -10.69
C ILE A 15 10.45 -4.21 -9.79
N LEU A 16 9.13 -4.01 -9.83
CA LEU A 16 8.17 -4.86 -9.11
C LEU A 16 7.77 -6.06 -9.95
N ALA A 17 7.54 -5.85 -11.25
CA ALA A 17 7.15 -6.92 -12.16
C ALA A 17 7.54 -6.60 -13.60
N HIS A 18 7.93 -7.60 -14.38
CA HIS A 18 8.29 -7.43 -15.79
C HIS A 18 7.90 -8.66 -16.61
N ILE A 19 7.71 -8.49 -17.92
CA ILE A 19 7.43 -9.62 -18.83
C ILE A 19 8.59 -10.61 -18.93
N ASP A 20 9.82 -10.13 -18.73
CA ASP A 20 11.05 -10.93 -18.83
C ASP A 20 11.49 -11.54 -17.49
N ILE A 21 10.77 -11.24 -16.40
CA ILE A 21 11.03 -11.88 -15.10
C ILE A 21 10.43 -13.28 -15.11
N ASN A 22 11.29 -14.28 -14.98
CA ASN A 22 10.89 -15.66 -14.74
C ASN A 22 10.74 -15.88 -13.23
N SER A 23 9.50 -15.79 -12.74
CA SER A 23 9.15 -15.95 -11.33
C SER A 23 7.94 -16.89 -11.21
N PRO A 24 7.88 -17.73 -10.15
CA PRO A 24 6.69 -18.52 -9.84
C PRO A 24 5.50 -17.63 -9.47
N TYR A 25 5.75 -16.40 -9.02
CA TYR A 25 4.72 -15.40 -8.73
C TYR A 25 4.41 -14.61 -9.99
N ARG A 26 3.17 -14.70 -10.48
CA ARG A 26 2.77 -14.12 -11.75
C ARG A 26 1.41 -13.47 -11.69
N VAL A 27 1.26 -12.35 -12.39
CA VAL A 27 -0.04 -11.74 -12.70
C VAL A 27 -0.12 -11.55 -14.20
N SER A 28 -1.00 -12.30 -14.87
CA SER A 28 -1.07 -12.34 -16.33
C SER A 28 0.31 -12.68 -16.92
N ARG A 29 0.84 -11.85 -17.81
CA ARG A 29 2.15 -12.04 -18.46
C ARG A 29 3.36 -11.59 -17.63
N TYR A 30 3.16 -10.93 -16.48
CA TYR A 30 4.26 -10.36 -15.70
C TYR A 30 4.70 -11.32 -14.60
N GLY A 31 6.01 -11.61 -14.53
CA GLY A 31 6.62 -12.20 -13.36
C GLY A 31 6.88 -11.13 -12.31
N VAL A 32 6.56 -11.42 -11.05
CA VAL A 32 6.72 -10.50 -9.92
C VAL A 32 8.05 -10.79 -9.23
N ASP A 33 8.83 -9.74 -8.99
CA ASP A 33 10.10 -9.77 -8.28
C ASP A 33 9.86 -9.46 -6.79
N ILE A 34 9.62 -10.53 -6.03
CA ILE A 34 9.35 -10.46 -4.59
C ILE A 34 10.57 -9.98 -3.81
N ASP A 35 11.78 -10.36 -4.24
CA ASP A 35 13.00 -9.95 -3.57
C ASP A 35 13.21 -8.44 -3.66
N SER A 36 12.88 -7.84 -4.81
CA SER A 36 12.90 -6.39 -5.00
C SER A 36 11.80 -5.68 -4.20
N LEU A 37 10.60 -6.24 -4.13
CA LEU A 37 9.52 -5.73 -3.28
C LEU A 37 9.93 -5.73 -1.80
N ASP A 38 10.52 -6.81 -1.32
CA ASP A 38 10.95 -6.94 0.07
C ASP A 38 12.12 -6.00 0.38
N ARG A 39 13.12 -5.99 -0.49
CA ARG A 39 14.31 -5.14 -0.29
C ARG A 39 13.97 -3.66 -0.27
N VAL A 40 13.08 -3.19 -1.15
CA VAL A 40 12.79 -1.74 -1.29
C VAL A 40 11.49 -1.36 -0.61
N GLY A 41 10.40 -2.05 -0.90
CA GLY A 41 9.05 -1.72 -0.41
C GLY A 41 8.88 -2.01 1.06
N VAL A 42 9.22 -3.23 1.51
CA VAL A 42 9.11 -3.59 2.93
C VAL A 42 10.07 -2.78 3.79
N SER A 43 11.30 -2.55 3.31
CA SER A 43 12.24 -1.63 3.97
C SER A 43 11.67 -0.21 4.10
N ALA A 44 11.03 0.32 3.06
CA ALA A 44 10.39 1.63 3.11
C ALA A 44 9.22 1.66 4.09
N LEU A 45 8.38 0.61 4.12
CA LEU A 45 7.30 0.47 5.09
C LEU A 45 7.83 0.45 6.52
N HIS A 46 8.90 -0.28 6.83
CA HIS A 46 9.49 -0.31 8.17
C HIS A 46 10.10 1.04 8.59
N LYS A 47 10.76 1.74 7.66
CA LYS A 47 11.27 3.10 7.92
C LYS A 47 10.12 4.08 8.18
N ALA A 48 9.12 4.09 7.30
CA ALA A 48 7.95 4.96 7.42
C ALA A 48 7.16 4.65 8.69
N ALA A 49 7.06 3.36 9.04
CA ALA A 49 6.59 2.93 10.34
C ALA A 49 7.41 3.63 11.39
N GLN A 50 8.72 3.44 11.54
CA GLN A 50 9.46 4.02 12.67
C GLN A 50 9.50 5.55 12.73
N GLN A 51 9.52 6.24 11.58
CA GLN A 51 9.98 7.64 11.49
C GLN A 51 8.89 8.62 11.06
N CYS A 52 7.75 8.16 10.55
CA CYS A 52 6.71 9.02 10.01
C CYS A 52 5.42 8.99 10.86
N ASP A 53 4.70 10.11 10.82
CA ASP A 53 3.36 10.23 11.41
C ASP A 53 2.26 9.64 10.51
N LEU A 54 2.53 9.55 9.21
CA LEU A 54 1.65 9.02 8.18
C LEU A 54 2.42 8.06 7.28
N VAL A 55 1.86 6.87 7.07
CA VAL A 55 2.32 5.90 6.06
C VAL A 55 1.37 5.94 4.87
N VAL A 56 1.93 6.12 3.67
CA VAL A 56 1.17 6.07 2.41
C VAL A 56 1.53 4.82 1.63
N ILE A 57 0.52 4.06 1.20
CA ILE A 57 0.69 2.85 0.40
C ILE A 57 -0.22 2.94 -0.82
N ASP A 58 0.35 3.32 -1.96
CA ASP A 58 -0.38 3.26 -3.22
C ASP A 58 -0.34 1.83 -3.76
N GLU A 59 -1.53 1.22 -3.81
CA GLU A 59 -1.85 -0.13 -4.26
C GLU A 59 -1.37 -1.27 -3.34
N ILE A 60 -2.28 -1.75 -2.49
CA ILE A 60 -2.23 -3.07 -1.85
C ILE A 60 -2.91 -4.05 -2.80
N GLY A 61 -2.14 -4.51 -3.78
CA GLY A 61 -2.60 -5.21 -4.97
C GLY A 61 -2.11 -6.66 -5.10
N LYS A 62 -2.48 -7.32 -6.19
CA LYS A 62 -2.24 -8.77 -6.37
C LYS A 62 -0.75 -9.11 -6.39
N MET A 63 0.08 -8.20 -6.88
CA MET A 63 1.52 -8.42 -6.99
C MET A 63 2.18 -8.37 -5.61
N GLU A 64 1.79 -7.38 -4.81
CA GLU A 64 2.34 -7.14 -3.48
C GLU A 64 1.96 -8.24 -2.50
N LEU A 65 0.73 -8.76 -2.60
CA LEU A 65 0.24 -9.83 -1.73
C LEU A 65 0.93 -11.19 -1.90
N PHE A 66 1.76 -11.37 -2.94
CA PHE A 66 2.63 -12.54 -3.03
C PHE A 66 3.74 -12.52 -1.98
N SER A 67 4.18 -11.34 -1.55
CA SER A 67 5.14 -11.23 -0.45
C SER A 67 4.45 -11.47 0.90
N VAL A 68 4.99 -12.40 1.68
CA VAL A 68 4.62 -12.56 3.10
C VAL A 68 5.09 -11.34 3.88
N ASN A 69 6.32 -10.89 3.65
CA ASN A 69 6.94 -9.78 4.38
C ASN A 69 6.17 -8.47 4.19
N PHE A 70 5.69 -8.20 2.97
CA PHE A 70 4.84 -7.05 2.69
C PHE A 70 3.52 -7.12 3.47
N ARG A 71 2.85 -8.27 3.46
CA ARG A 71 1.61 -8.48 4.21
C ARG A 71 1.81 -8.25 5.71
N GLU A 72 2.85 -8.85 6.29
CA GLU A 72 3.15 -8.67 7.71
C GLU A 72 3.50 -7.21 8.05
N ALA A 73 4.28 -6.52 7.20
CA ALA A 73 4.60 -5.12 7.41
C ALA A 73 3.36 -4.22 7.38
N VAL A 74 2.44 -4.43 6.41
CA VAL A 74 1.17 -3.68 6.35
C VAL A 74 0.31 -3.92 7.59
N LEU A 75 0.16 -5.18 8.01
CA LEU A 75 -0.59 -5.52 9.22
C LEU A 75 -0.01 -4.86 10.46
N GLN A 76 1.31 -4.96 10.66
CA GLN A 76 2.00 -4.35 11.80
C GLN A 76 1.81 -2.84 11.86
N ILE A 77 1.82 -2.15 10.71
CA ILE A 77 1.61 -0.70 10.66
C ILE A 77 0.18 -0.36 11.06
N ILE A 78 -0.81 -1.06 10.52
CA ILE A 78 -2.22 -0.85 10.86
C ILE A 78 -2.48 -1.12 12.35
N ASP A 79 -1.89 -2.19 12.89
CA ASP A 79 -2.05 -2.58 14.30
C ASP A 79 -1.26 -1.67 15.26
N SER A 80 -0.23 -0.96 14.78
CA SER A 80 0.56 -0.03 15.60
C SER A 80 -0.18 1.24 16.02
N GLY A 81 -1.39 1.46 15.50
CA GLY A 81 -2.16 2.69 15.72
C GLY A 81 -1.64 3.90 14.94
N ARG A 82 -0.64 3.70 14.08
CA ARG A 82 -0.18 4.75 13.15
C ARG A 82 -1.24 5.05 12.10
N ARG A 83 -1.23 6.28 11.60
CA ARG A 83 -2.10 6.68 10.50
C ARG A 83 -1.59 6.07 9.20
N VAL A 84 -2.49 5.42 8.50
CA VAL A 84 -2.22 4.82 7.19
C VAL A 84 -3.22 5.37 6.19
N LEU A 85 -2.72 5.83 5.05
CA LEU A 85 -3.52 6.10 3.86
C LEU A 85 -3.09 5.11 2.79
N GLY A 86 -4.02 4.31 2.29
CA GLY A 86 -3.69 3.39 1.22
C GLY A 86 -4.85 3.07 0.31
N THR A 87 -4.51 2.66 -0.91
CA THR A 87 -5.47 2.06 -1.84
C THR A 87 -5.32 0.54 -1.75
N ILE A 88 -6.44 -0.19 -1.79
CA ILE A 88 -6.45 -1.65 -1.68
C ILE A 88 -7.32 -2.22 -2.78
N MET A 89 -6.91 -3.36 -3.33
CA MET A 89 -7.63 -3.99 -4.43
C MET A 89 -9.14 -4.12 -4.17
N LEU A 90 -9.94 -3.77 -5.18
CA LEU A 90 -11.40 -3.91 -5.08
C LEU A 90 -11.83 -5.39 -5.06
N ASN A 91 -11.18 -6.22 -5.86
CA ASN A 91 -11.48 -7.65 -5.96
C ASN A 91 -11.28 -8.35 -4.61
N SER A 92 -12.10 -9.37 -4.36
CA SER A 92 -11.99 -10.20 -3.15
C SER A 92 -10.66 -10.96 -3.13
N ASN A 93 -10.01 -10.92 -1.98
CA ASN A 93 -8.84 -11.71 -1.64
C ASN A 93 -8.90 -11.92 -0.13
N PRO A 94 -8.76 -13.17 0.39
CA PRO A 94 -8.97 -13.45 1.81
C PRO A 94 -8.16 -12.56 2.76
N TRP A 95 -6.91 -12.27 2.41
CA TRP A 95 -6.03 -11.41 3.21
C TRP A 95 -6.45 -9.94 3.12
N ALA A 96 -6.66 -9.43 1.90
CA ALA A 96 -7.09 -8.03 1.71
C ALA A 96 -8.45 -7.77 2.36
N ASP A 97 -9.37 -8.74 2.27
CA ASP A 97 -10.70 -8.62 2.84
C ASP A 97 -10.66 -8.68 4.38
N ALA A 98 -9.64 -9.32 4.97
CA ALA A 98 -9.43 -9.26 6.41
C ALA A 98 -9.05 -7.84 6.86
N ILE A 99 -8.15 -7.15 6.12
CA ILE A 99 -7.82 -5.73 6.35
C ILE A 99 -9.06 -4.85 6.23
N LYS A 100 -9.83 -5.00 5.14
CA LYS A 100 -11.04 -4.21 4.87
C LYS A 100 -12.11 -4.31 5.96
N ARG A 101 -12.11 -5.39 6.75
CA ARG A 101 -13.08 -5.64 7.83
C ARG A 101 -12.60 -5.20 9.21
N GLN A 102 -11.36 -4.74 9.34
CA GLN A 102 -10.84 -4.32 10.63
C GLN A 102 -11.60 -3.07 11.14
N PRO A 103 -11.99 -3.01 12.42
CA PRO A 103 -12.77 -1.89 12.96
C PRO A 103 -12.09 -0.52 12.84
N GLN A 104 -10.76 -0.48 12.86
CA GLN A 104 -9.97 0.75 12.73
C GLN A 104 -9.78 1.21 11.27
N VAL A 105 -10.18 0.40 10.28
CA VAL A 105 -10.03 0.72 8.86
C VAL A 105 -11.30 1.43 8.37
N ASN A 106 -11.16 2.69 7.98
CA ASN A 106 -12.21 3.40 7.24
C ASN A 106 -12.09 3.08 5.74
N LEU A 107 -12.94 2.18 5.26
CA LEU A 107 -12.96 1.77 3.85
C LEU A 107 -13.94 2.62 3.03
N ILE A 108 -13.41 3.35 2.05
CA ILE A 108 -14.19 4.17 1.14
C ILE A 108 -14.03 3.63 -0.29
N THR A 109 -15.17 3.33 -0.95
CA THR A 109 -15.14 2.98 -2.38
C THR A 109 -15.14 4.24 -3.22
N VAL A 110 -14.06 4.46 -3.97
CA VAL A 110 -13.93 5.62 -4.87
C VAL A 110 -14.53 5.30 -6.24
N THR A 111 -15.33 6.23 -6.74
CA THR A 111 -16.05 6.19 -8.01
C THR A 111 -15.86 7.52 -8.74
N ARG A 112 -16.21 7.56 -10.03
CA ARG A 112 -16.18 8.83 -10.80
C ARG A 112 -17.15 9.88 -10.26
N ALA A 113 -18.18 9.49 -9.52
CA ALA A 113 -19.18 10.41 -8.98
C ALA A 113 -18.77 11.02 -7.64
N ASN A 114 -18.00 10.31 -6.82
CA ASN A 114 -17.64 10.74 -5.45
C ASN A 114 -16.16 11.13 -5.27
N TYR A 115 -15.29 11.00 -6.30
CA TYR A 115 -13.86 11.23 -6.12
C TYR A 115 -13.51 12.63 -5.57
N HIS A 116 -14.29 13.67 -5.94
CA HIS A 116 -14.07 15.03 -5.43
C HIS A 116 -14.41 15.14 -3.95
N GLN A 117 -15.55 14.59 -3.55
CA GLN A 117 -15.96 14.54 -2.15
C GLN A 117 -14.96 13.73 -1.31
N VAL A 118 -14.52 12.56 -1.78
CA VAL A 118 -13.52 11.74 -1.08
C VAL A 118 -12.21 12.50 -0.93
N LEU A 119 -11.80 13.28 -1.94
CA LEU A 119 -10.61 14.13 -1.84
C LEU A 119 -10.76 15.18 -0.74
N GLU A 120 -11.90 15.88 -0.67
CA GLU A 120 -12.17 16.86 0.39
C GLU A 120 -12.16 16.21 1.79
N GLU A 121 -12.80 15.05 1.96
CA GLU A 121 -12.81 14.30 3.22
C GLU A 121 -11.39 13.87 3.65
N LEU A 122 -10.58 13.40 2.69
CA LEU A 122 -9.19 13.02 2.94
C LEU A 122 -8.32 14.22 3.30
N LEU A 123 -8.51 15.37 2.65
CA LEU A 123 -7.78 16.61 2.98
C LEU A 123 -8.11 17.08 4.39
N HIS A 124 -9.39 17.13 4.78
CA HIS A 124 -9.78 17.46 6.15
C HIS A 124 -9.21 16.46 7.17
N TRP A 125 -9.22 15.16 6.84
CA TRP A 125 -8.61 14.15 7.71
C TRP A 125 -7.11 14.40 7.89
N LEU A 126 -6.39 14.76 6.82
CA LEU A 126 -4.96 15.11 6.87
C LEU A 126 -4.70 16.40 7.66
N GLU A 127 -5.50 17.45 7.50
CA GLU A 127 -5.33 18.72 8.21
C GLU A 127 -5.59 18.59 9.72
N ALA A 128 -6.48 17.69 10.14
CA ALA A 128 -6.70 17.39 11.56
C ALA A 128 -5.41 16.89 12.28
N ILE A 129 -4.35 16.52 11.54
CA ILE A 129 -3.02 16.21 12.09
C ILE A 129 -2.35 17.45 12.69
N GLU A 130 -2.44 18.60 12.02
CA GLU A 130 -1.67 19.80 12.39
C GLU A 130 -2.18 20.42 13.69
N SER A 131 -3.49 20.35 13.93
CA SER A 131 -4.15 20.92 15.10
C SER A 131 -3.87 20.18 16.43
N THR A 132 -3.27 18.97 16.38
CA THR A 132 -2.97 18.19 17.60
C THR A 132 -1.54 18.42 18.10
N LYS A 133 -0.71 19.19 17.38
CA LYS A 133 0.69 19.49 17.74
C LYS A 133 0.88 20.86 18.41
N LEU A 134 -0.18 21.51 18.90
CA LEU A 134 -0.15 22.79 19.64
C LEU A 134 -0.39 22.61 21.14
#